data_AF-A0A7C2SBH6-F1
#
_entry.id   AF-A0A7C2SBH6-F1
#
_cell.length_a   1.000
_cell.length_b   1.000
_cell.length_c   1.000
_cell.angle_alpha   90.00
_cell.angle_beta   90.00
_cell.angle_gamma   90.00
#
_symmetry.space_group_name_H-M   'P 1'
#
loop_
_entity.id
_entity.type
_entity.pdbx_description
1 polymer ?
#
loop_
_entity_poly.entity_id
_entity_poly.type
_entity_poly.pdbx_seq_one_letter_code
_entity_poly.pdbx_strand_id
1 'polypeptide(L)'
;MRLARLLVAGQARWGMVEDDRIKLLSAAPWQDPKPLGGSIPLEGAQLLPPAEPSKIVCVGLNYRAHAQEMGKELPSEPLLFLKSPQALLAPGGTVVLPPDSQQVEHEGELALVIGKPAKNVKAEEALGYVLGYTCLDDVTARDIQRREKVYARAKGYDTF
;
A
#
# COMPACT_ATOMS: atom_id res chain seq x y z
N MET A 1 15.20 -2.87 -9.44
CA MET A 1 14.16 -3.70 -10.09
C MET A 1 12.80 -3.18 -9.68
N ARG A 2 11.85 -3.04 -10.60
CA ARG A 2 10.46 -2.64 -10.31
C ARG A 2 9.53 -3.80 -10.62
N LEU A 3 8.58 -4.07 -9.72
CA LEU A 3 7.58 -5.12 -9.88
C LEU A 3 6.22 -4.48 -10.08
N ALA A 4 5.37 -5.10 -10.89
CA ALA A 4 4.00 -4.69 -11.11
C ALA A 4 3.07 -5.89 -11.04
N ARG A 5 1.84 -5.66 -10.57
CA ARG A 5 0.73 -6.57 -10.76
C ARG A 5 -0.22 -5.96 -11.78
N LEU A 6 -0.70 -6.76 -12.71
CA LEU A 6 -1.50 -6.29 -13.85
C LEU A 6 -2.54 -7.32 -14.26
N LEU A 7 -3.63 -6.85 -14.88
CA LEU A 7 -4.64 -7.72 -15.46
C LEU A 7 -4.26 -8.06 -16.90
N VAL A 8 -4.14 -9.34 -17.22
CA VAL A 8 -3.85 -9.84 -18.57
C VAL A 8 -4.89 -10.89 -18.92
N ALA A 9 -5.67 -10.64 -19.97
CA ALA A 9 -6.76 -11.52 -20.41
C ALA A 9 -7.70 -11.94 -19.25
N GLY A 10 -8.07 -10.97 -18.39
CA GLY A 10 -8.96 -11.19 -17.25
C GLY A 10 -8.33 -11.88 -16.04
N GLN A 11 -7.02 -12.14 -16.05
CA GLN A 11 -6.33 -12.78 -14.93
C GLN A 11 -5.23 -11.89 -14.36
N ALA A 12 -5.12 -11.84 -13.03
CA ALA A 12 -4.00 -11.17 -12.38
C ALA A 12 -2.68 -11.88 -12.72
N ARG A 13 -1.67 -11.09 -13.05
CA ARG A 13 -0.31 -11.53 -13.34
C ARG A 13 0.68 -10.61 -12.64
N TRP A 14 1.85 -11.17 -12.35
CA TRP A 14 3.00 -10.40 -11.91
C TRP A 14 3.92 -10.14 -13.09
N GLY A 15 4.62 -9.01 -13.05
CA GLY A 15 5.56 -8.61 -14.08
C GLY A 15 6.72 -7.80 -13.50
N MET A 16 7.84 -7.83 -14.21
CA MET A 16 8.99 -6.98 -13.96
C MET A 16 8.95 -5.81 -14.94
N VAL A 17 8.99 -4.59 -14.41
CA VAL A 17 9.00 -3.36 -15.21
C VAL A 17 10.44 -3.00 -15.56
N GLU A 18 10.74 -3.00 -16.84
CA GLU A 18 12.00 -2.57 -17.44
C GLU A 18 11.69 -1.46 -18.44
N ASP A 19 12.21 -0.26 -18.20
CA ASP A 19 11.92 0.94 -18.98
C ASP A 19 10.41 1.20 -19.13
N ASP A 20 9.90 1.10 -20.36
CA ASP A 20 8.51 1.29 -20.78
C ASP A 20 7.77 -0.04 -21.03
N ARG A 21 8.33 -1.18 -20.56
CA ARG A 21 7.76 -2.51 -20.78
C ARG A 21 7.64 -3.32 -19.49
N ILE A 22 6.74 -4.29 -19.53
CA ILE A 22 6.50 -5.26 -18.46
C ILE A 22 6.78 -6.66 -19.00
N LYS A 23 7.80 -7.32 -18.47
CA LYS A 23 8.06 -8.75 -18.70
C LYS A 23 7.23 -9.55 -17.71
N LEU A 24 6.36 -10.43 -18.19
CA LEU A 24 5.52 -11.26 -17.32
C LEU A 24 6.37 -12.26 -16.54
N LEU A 25 5.92 -12.59 -15.34
CA LEU A 25 6.56 -13.54 -14.44
C LEU A 25 5.73 -14.82 -14.33
N SER A 26 6.41 -15.96 -14.17
CA SER A 26 5.78 -17.28 -14.03
C SER A 26 5.00 -17.47 -12.72
N ALA A 27 5.30 -16.66 -11.71
CA ALA A 27 4.75 -16.74 -10.37
C ALA A 27 4.84 -15.38 -9.67
N ALA A 28 4.35 -15.32 -8.42
CA ALA A 28 4.51 -14.12 -7.59
C ALA A 28 5.99 -13.90 -7.18
N PRO A 29 6.40 -12.65 -6.85
CA PRO A 29 7.78 -12.31 -6.48
C PRO A 29 8.40 -13.15 -5.34
N TRP A 30 7.56 -13.66 -4.44
CA TRP A 30 7.98 -14.49 -3.30
C TRP A 30 8.04 -16.00 -3.59
N GLN A 31 7.84 -16.40 -4.86
CA GLN A 31 7.82 -17.81 -5.29
C GLN A 31 8.93 -18.13 -6.30
N ASP A 32 10.06 -17.41 -6.24
CA ASP A 32 11.20 -17.57 -7.17
C ASP A 32 10.77 -17.51 -8.65
N PRO A 33 10.15 -16.40 -9.10
CA PRO A 33 9.57 -16.34 -10.43
C PRO A 33 10.63 -16.24 -11.52
N LYS A 34 10.31 -16.79 -12.70
CA LYS A 34 11.11 -16.62 -13.91
C LYS A 34 10.41 -15.69 -14.89
N PRO A 35 11.14 -14.83 -15.61
CA PRO A 35 10.59 -14.11 -16.74
C PRO A 35 10.03 -15.08 -17.78
N LEU A 36 8.80 -14.82 -18.21
CA LEU A 36 8.19 -15.47 -19.36
C LEU A 36 8.64 -14.78 -20.64
N GLY A 37 8.48 -15.46 -21.78
CA GLY A 37 8.72 -14.87 -23.09
C GLY A 37 7.75 -13.73 -23.39
N GLY A 38 8.24 -12.71 -24.11
CA GLY A 38 7.46 -11.54 -24.50
C GLY A 38 7.42 -10.43 -23.46
N SER A 39 6.79 -9.31 -23.82
CA SER A 39 6.60 -8.16 -22.93
C SER A 39 5.42 -7.30 -23.40
N ILE A 40 4.76 -6.65 -22.44
CA ILE A 40 3.62 -5.77 -22.67
C ILE A 40 4.10 -4.32 -22.50
N PRO A 41 3.66 -3.35 -23.32
CA PRO A 41 3.90 -1.94 -23.04
C PRO A 41 3.36 -1.57 -21.65
N LEU A 42 4.13 -0.78 -20.88
CA LEU A 42 3.69 -0.25 -19.60
C LEU A 42 2.55 0.75 -19.80
N GLU A 43 2.65 1.56 -20.85
CA GLU A 43 1.58 2.46 -21.25
C GLU A 43 0.33 1.66 -21.66
N GLY A 44 -0.82 2.04 -21.10
CA GLY A 44 -2.09 1.36 -21.33
C GLY A 44 -2.23 0.00 -20.61
N ALA A 45 -1.22 -0.46 -19.88
CA ALA A 45 -1.36 -1.66 -19.05
C ALA A 45 -2.36 -1.41 -17.92
N GLN A 46 -3.30 -2.34 -17.73
CA GLN A 46 -4.23 -2.31 -16.61
C GLN A 46 -3.52 -2.77 -15.34
N LEU A 47 -2.93 -1.83 -14.61
CA LEU A 47 -2.26 -2.11 -13.35
C LEU A 47 -3.28 -2.46 -12.25
N LEU A 48 -2.87 -3.36 -11.36
CA LEU A 48 -3.55 -3.70 -10.12
C LEU A 48 -2.76 -3.11 -8.94
N PRO A 49 -3.30 -3.11 -7.70
CA PRO A 49 -2.49 -2.78 -6.53
C PRO A 49 -1.17 -3.58 -6.53
N PRO A 50 -0.02 -3.00 -6.16
CA PRO A 50 1.28 -3.67 -6.31
C PRO A 50 1.60 -4.69 -5.21
N ALA A 51 0.61 -5.10 -4.41
CA ALA A 51 0.74 -6.05 -3.31
C ALA A 51 -0.55 -6.82 -3.04
N GLU A 52 -0.44 -8.04 -2.50
CA GLU A 52 -1.56 -8.90 -2.09
C GLU A 52 -1.56 -9.08 -0.56
N PRO A 53 -1.79 -8.01 0.22
CA PRO A 53 -1.66 -8.08 1.67
C PRO A 53 -2.85 -8.83 2.30
N SER A 54 -2.56 -9.66 3.29
CA SER A 54 -3.61 -10.19 4.20
C SER A 54 -4.07 -9.16 5.25
N LYS A 55 -3.28 -8.10 5.44
CA LYS A 55 -3.53 -6.98 6.36
C LYS A 55 -2.67 -5.78 5.97
N ILE A 56 -3.15 -4.58 6.25
CA ILE A 56 -2.40 -3.34 6.08
C ILE A 56 -2.20 -2.72 7.47
N VAL A 57 -0.95 -2.68 7.93
CA VAL A 57 -0.58 -2.07 9.21
C VAL A 57 -0.05 -0.68 8.94
N CYS A 58 -0.65 0.33 9.55
CA CYS A 58 -0.32 1.74 9.35
C CYS A 58 0.27 2.33 10.63
N VAL A 59 1.04 3.42 10.49
CA VAL A 59 1.70 4.11 11.60
C VAL A 59 1.26 5.57 11.60
N GLY A 60 0.68 6.03 12.71
CA GLY A 60 0.34 7.45 12.88
C GLY A 60 1.52 8.25 13.44
N LEU A 61 1.56 9.56 13.12
CA LEU A 61 2.52 10.53 13.67
C LEU A 61 3.99 10.11 13.54
N ASN A 62 4.39 9.60 12.37
CA ASN A 62 5.75 9.08 12.17
C ASN A 62 6.72 10.09 11.52
N TYR A 63 6.23 11.26 11.09
CA TYR A 63 7.08 12.36 10.61
C TYR A 63 7.25 13.42 11.69
N ARG A 64 8.51 13.69 12.08
CA ARG A 64 8.85 14.68 13.11
C ARG A 64 8.28 16.07 12.79
N ALA A 65 8.36 16.49 11.52
CA ALA A 65 7.83 17.78 11.07
C ALA A 65 6.30 17.86 11.23
N HIS A 66 5.59 16.77 10.91
CA HIS A 66 4.13 16.72 11.07
C HIS A 66 3.71 16.70 12.55
N ALA A 67 4.45 15.99 13.41
CA ALA A 67 4.22 16.04 14.85
C ALA A 67 4.36 17.47 15.40
N GLN A 68 5.39 18.20 14.96
CA GLN A 68 5.59 19.61 15.31
C GLN A 68 4.46 20.51 14.81
N GLU A 69 3.99 20.34 13.57
CA GLU A 69 2.86 21.09 12.99
C GLU A 69 1.57 20.91 13.82
N MET A 70 1.30 19.69 14.26
CA MET A 70 0.13 19.38 15.09
C MET A 70 0.26 19.82 16.55
N GLY A 71 1.42 20.36 16.96
CA GLY A 71 1.72 20.65 18.36
C GLY A 71 1.77 19.40 19.23
N LYS A 72 2.18 18.26 18.66
CA LYS A 72 2.25 16.96 19.34
C LYS A 72 3.70 16.50 19.51
N GLU A 73 3.95 15.83 20.61
CA GLU A 73 5.19 15.06 20.77
C GLU A 73 5.11 13.77 19.97
N LEU A 74 6.26 13.30 19.47
CA LEU A 74 6.33 11.96 18.89
C LEU A 74 6.04 10.93 20.00
N PRO A 75 5.18 9.93 19.74
CA PRO A 75 4.89 8.93 20.76
C PRO A 75 6.14 8.08 21.04
N SER A 76 6.28 7.64 22.29
CA SER A 76 7.39 6.75 22.71
C SER A 76 7.28 5.34 22.11
N GLU A 77 6.08 4.96 21.67
CA GLU A 77 5.78 3.72 20.97
C GLU A 77 5.04 4.03 19.66
N PRO A 78 5.22 3.24 18.59
CA PRO A 78 4.49 3.46 17.34
C PRO A 78 2.98 3.38 17.52
N LEU A 79 2.25 4.41 17.04
CA LEU A 79 0.79 4.41 17.01
C LEU A 79 0.31 3.55 15.84
N LEU A 80 -0.03 2.29 16.10
CA LEU A 80 -0.43 1.33 15.08
C LEU A 80 -1.95 1.23 14.93
N PHE A 81 -2.40 1.09 13.68
CA PHE A 81 -3.78 0.76 13.34
C PHE A 81 -3.84 -0.08 12.06
N LEU A 82 -5.03 -0.62 11.76
CA LEU A 82 -5.26 -1.48 10.60
C LEU A 82 -6.18 -0.78 9.59
N LYS A 83 -5.85 -0.95 8.30
CA LYS A 83 -6.80 -0.78 7.19
C LYS A 83 -7.19 -2.15 6.65
N SER A 84 -8.42 -2.23 6.14
CA SER A 84 -8.87 -3.39 5.39
C SER A 84 -8.10 -3.52 4.07
N PRO A 85 -7.62 -4.72 3.67
CA PRO A 85 -7.10 -4.92 2.32
C PRO A 85 -8.10 -4.58 1.21
N GLN A 86 -9.40 -4.58 1.50
CA GLN A 86 -10.46 -4.20 0.56
C GLN A 86 -10.46 -2.70 0.22
N ALA A 87 -9.80 -1.88 1.03
CA ALA A 87 -9.65 -0.46 0.76
C ALA A 87 -8.73 -0.20 -0.47
N LEU A 88 -7.85 -1.15 -0.79
CA LEU A 88 -6.88 -1.00 -1.88
C LEU A 88 -7.52 -0.68 -3.22
N LEU A 89 -6.99 0.37 -3.84
CA LEU A 89 -7.37 0.83 -5.15
C LEU A 89 -6.22 0.66 -6.14
N ALA A 90 -6.55 0.31 -7.39
CA ALA A 90 -5.54 0.25 -8.46
C ALA A 90 -4.98 1.66 -8.77
N PRO A 91 -3.72 1.76 -9.22
CA PRO A 91 -3.17 3.04 -9.67
C PRO A 91 -4.07 3.71 -10.73
N GLY A 92 -4.36 4.99 -10.55
CA GLY A 92 -5.27 5.75 -11.42
C GLY A 92 -6.77 5.49 -11.17
N GLY A 93 -7.12 4.68 -10.18
CA GLY A 93 -8.51 4.51 -9.74
C GLY A 93 -9.10 5.77 -9.10
N THR A 94 -10.42 5.78 -8.93
CA THR A 94 -11.16 6.89 -8.31
C THR A 94 -11.48 6.59 -6.85
N VAL A 95 -11.06 7.49 -5.95
CA VAL A 95 -11.47 7.48 -4.54
C VAL A 95 -12.94 7.91 -4.45
N VAL A 96 -13.78 7.07 -3.86
CA VAL A 96 -15.21 7.34 -3.65
C VAL A 96 -15.39 7.94 -2.27
N LEU A 97 -15.84 9.19 -2.21
CA LEU A 97 -16.10 9.87 -0.94
C LEU A 97 -17.34 9.26 -0.26
N PRO A 98 -17.23 8.78 0.99
CA PRO A 98 -18.37 8.23 1.71
C PRO A 98 -19.44 9.30 1.93
N PRO A 99 -20.74 8.98 1.74
CA PRO A 99 -21.82 9.96 1.88
C PRO A 99 -21.97 10.49 3.32
N ASP A 100 -21.40 9.80 4.30
CA ASP A 100 -21.46 10.16 5.72
C ASP A 100 -20.20 10.88 6.23
N SER A 101 -19.27 11.24 5.34
CA SER A 101 -18.12 12.10 5.62
C SER A 101 -18.27 13.47 4.96
N GLN A 102 -17.89 14.51 5.68
CA GLN A 102 -17.81 15.89 5.19
C GLN A 102 -16.38 16.36 4.96
N GLN A 103 -15.38 15.55 5.34
CA GLN A 103 -13.97 15.91 5.25
C GLN A 103 -13.11 14.68 5.00
N VAL A 104 -12.72 14.47 3.74
CA VAL A 104 -11.78 13.43 3.34
C VAL A 104 -10.45 14.06 2.96
N GLU A 105 -9.35 13.53 3.49
CA GLU A 105 -7.98 14.02 3.31
C GLU A 105 -7.09 12.90 2.74
N HIS A 106 -6.09 13.31 1.96
CA HIS A 106 -5.01 12.43 1.48
C HIS A 106 -3.85 12.44 2.49
N GLU A 107 -3.15 11.32 2.61
CA GLU A 107 -1.98 11.13 3.46
C GLU A 107 -0.95 10.28 2.67
N GLY A 108 -0.03 10.95 1.97
CA GLY A 108 0.99 10.26 1.17
C GLY A 108 2.05 9.58 2.03
N GLU A 109 2.21 8.27 1.88
CA GLU A 109 3.05 7.43 2.73
C GLU A 109 3.97 6.49 1.93
N LEU A 110 5.11 6.15 2.55
CA LEU A 110 5.97 5.06 2.09
C LEU A 110 5.43 3.74 2.64
N ALA A 111 5.00 2.84 1.77
CA ALA A 111 4.57 1.50 2.15
C ALA A 111 5.67 0.46 1.93
N LEU A 112 5.85 -0.40 2.94
CA LEU A 112 6.73 -1.56 2.89
C LEU A 112 5.90 -2.79 2.56
N VAL A 113 6.27 -3.51 1.50
CA VAL A 113 5.65 -4.79 1.14
C VAL A 113 6.46 -5.91 1.77
N ILE A 114 5.85 -6.70 2.66
CA ILE A 114 6.53 -7.84 3.30
C ILE A 114 6.54 -9.04 2.37
N GLY A 115 7.73 -9.59 2.10
CA GLY A 115 7.96 -10.67 1.13
C GLY A 115 7.99 -12.08 1.71
N LYS A 116 8.20 -12.22 3.02
CA LYS A 116 8.27 -13.53 3.70
C LYS A 116 7.76 -13.44 5.15
N PRO A 117 7.32 -14.55 5.76
CA PRO A 117 6.82 -14.55 7.12
C PRO A 117 7.84 -13.98 8.11
N ALA A 118 7.39 -13.07 8.97
CA ALA A 118 8.20 -12.38 9.96
C ALA A 118 7.56 -12.50 11.35
N LYS A 119 8.35 -12.85 12.37
CA LYS A 119 7.92 -12.91 13.78
C LYS A 119 9.12 -12.62 14.68
N ASN A 120 8.97 -11.70 15.62
CA ASN A 120 10.02 -11.29 16.58
C ASN A 120 11.36 -10.96 15.89
N VAL A 121 11.29 -10.30 14.73
CA VAL A 121 12.46 -9.91 13.93
C VAL A 121 13.17 -8.74 14.59
N LYS A 122 14.50 -8.82 14.70
CA LYS A 122 15.29 -7.70 15.21
C LYS A 122 15.32 -6.55 14.21
N ALA A 123 15.45 -5.32 14.69
CA ALA A 123 15.41 -4.13 13.84
C ALA A 123 16.48 -4.17 12.73
N GLU A 124 17.67 -4.64 13.05
CA GLU A 124 18.81 -4.78 12.13
C GLU A 124 18.59 -5.83 11.02
N GLU A 125 17.67 -6.79 11.22
CA GLU A 125 17.33 -7.85 10.27
C GLU A 125 16.08 -7.52 9.44
N ALA A 126 15.31 -6.50 9.85
CA ALA A 126 13.96 -6.22 9.36
C ALA A 126 13.90 -6.05 7.83
N LEU A 127 14.87 -5.36 7.24
CA LEU A 127 14.90 -5.11 5.79
C LEU A 127 15.05 -6.40 4.98
N GLY A 128 15.60 -7.46 5.54
CA GLY A 128 15.68 -8.77 4.90
C GLY A 128 14.32 -9.45 4.68
N TYR A 129 13.24 -8.93 5.31
CA TYR A 129 11.87 -9.43 5.15
C TYR A 129 11.01 -8.55 4.22
N VAL A 130 11.52 -7.39 3.81
CA VAL A 130 10.83 -6.46 2.91
C VAL A 130 11.09 -6.89 1.47
N LEU A 131 10.03 -7.20 0.72
CA LEU A 131 10.10 -7.45 -0.73
C LEU A 131 10.50 -6.18 -1.49
N GLY A 132 9.94 -5.05 -1.07
CA GLY A 132 10.19 -3.76 -1.69
C GLY A 132 9.32 -2.67 -1.07
N TYR A 133 9.37 -1.50 -1.70
CA TYR A 133 8.66 -0.31 -1.27
C TYR A 133 7.72 0.16 -2.37
N THR A 134 6.61 0.78 -1.98
CA THR A 134 5.66 1.43 -2.89
C THR A 134 5.12 2.70 -2.26
N CYS A 135 4.46 3.53 -3.05
CA CYS A 135 3.64 4.63 -2.54
C CYS A 135 2.29 4.08 -2.05
N LEU A 136 1.75 4.68 -0.99
CA LEU A 136 0.40 4.47 -0.48
C LEU A 136 -0.21 5.85 -0.17
N ASP A 137 -1.50 6.01 -0.41
CA ASP A 137 -2.27 7.15 0.12
C ASP A 137 -3.17 6.60 1.23
N ASP A 138 -2.97 7.02 2.48
CA ASP A 138 -3.79 6.63 3.61
C ASP A 138 -5.00 7.56 3.74
N VAL A 139 -5.91 7.44 2.77
CA VAL A 139 -7.09 8.29 2.67
C VAL A 139 -7.93 8.20 3.94
N THR A 140 -8.34 9.36 4.43
CA THR A 140 -8.93 9.48 5.75
C THR A 140 -10.15 10.38 5.75
N ALA A 141 -11.30 9.84 6.18
CA ALA A 141 -12.46 10.62 6.58
C ALA A 141 -12.20 11.24 7.97
N ARG A 142 -11.65 12.45 8.00
CA ARG A 142 -11.11 13.08 9.20
C ARG A 142 -12.18 13.45 10.23
N ASP A 143 -13.35 13.85 9.76
CA ASP A 143 -14.52 14.11 10.61
C ASP A 143 -14.96 12.85 11.37
N ILE A 144 -14.96 11.70 10.68
CA ILE A 144 -15.24 10.39 11.29
C ILE A 144 -14.16 10.03 12.29
N GLN A 145 -12.88 10.19 11.94
CA GLN A 145 -11.77 9.89 12.83
C GLN A 145 -11.86 10.70 14.14
N ARG A 146 -12.17 12.00 14.04
CA ARG A 146 -12.35 12.88 15.21
C ARG A 146 -13.55 12.45 16.07
N ARG A 147 -14.68 12.11 15.44
CA ARG A 147 -15.91 11.68 16.13
C ARG A 147 -15.73 10.36 16.86
N GLU A 148 -15.14 9.37 16.21
CA GLU A 148 -15.09 8.00 16.73
C GLU A 148 -13.84 7.71 17.56
N LYS A 149 -12.76 8.46 17.35
CA LYS A 149 -11.44 8.27 17.98
C LYS A 149 -10.76 6.92 17.64
N VAL A 150 -11.47 6.01 16.99
CA VAL A 150 -10.98 4.75 16.42
C VAL A 150 -10.84 4.91 14.92
N TYR A 151 -9.72 4.44 14.36
CA TYR A 151 -9.34 4.79 12.98
C TYR A 151 -9.91 3.83 11.93
N ALA A 152 -10.34 2.64 12.34
CA ALA A 152 -10.70 1.55 11.44
C ALA A 152 -11.74 1.94 10.38
N ARG A 153 -12.80 2.67 10.76
CA ARG A 153 -13.82 3.11 9.81
C ARG A 153 -13.36 4.28 8.98
N ALA A 154 -12.84 5.32 9.64
CA ALA A 154 -12.37 6.55 8.99
C ALA A 154 -11.34 6.30 7.87
N LYS A 155 -10.55 5.24 8.00
CA LYS A 155 -9.48 4.86 7.07
C LYS A 155 -9.75 3.55 6.32
N GLY A 156 -10.91 2.92 6.51
CA GLY A 156 -11.18 1.55 6.03
C GLY A 156 -12.29 1.41 5.01
N TYR A 157 -12.80 2.52 4.47
CA TYR A 157 -13.75 2.48 3.36
C TYR A 157 -13.14 1.82 2.12
N ASP A 158 -13.98 1.24 1.27
CA ASP A 158 -13.54 0.83 -0.06
C ASP A 158 -12.95 2.05 -0.79
N THR A 159 -11.86 1.85 -1.52
CA THR A 159 -11.10 2.88 -2.24
C THR A 159 -10.26 3.86 -1.39
N PHE A 160 -10.11 3.63 -0.08
CA PHE A 160 -9.30 4.45 0.84
C PHE A 160 -7.88 3.93 1.11
#